data_AF-A0A8E2R354-F1
#
_entry.id   AF-A0A8E2R354-F1
#
_cell.length_a   1.000
_cell.length_b   1.000
_cell.length_c   1.000
_cell.angle_alpha   90.00
_cell.angle_beta   90.00
_cell.angle_gamma   90.00
#
_symmetry.space_group_name_H-M   'P 1'
#
loop_
_entity.id
_entity.type
_entity.pdbx_description
1 polymer ?
#
loop_
_entity_poly.entity_id
_entity_poly.type
_entity_poly.pdbx_seq_one_letter_code
_entity_poly.pdbx_strand_id
1 'polypeptide(L)'
;MAVPGLYIVATTADARAEHTETSGPTINSTAIAELLQRHPSAAIDARPADPSSMAQRLEQMRPAGEPALYIGRANSSVLRRMAQFYSTEIGARQPHGGGWPIKMLGEDTLWVHYGTASDPKTAEVKMVEHFIDSLPADARSALIDPALPLPFANLEFPKDAPSARRGQVKKHGLRYVKDGKTVAASSRNAVPHLPAVRVDSPTPGREPGSVSTQNVTAVDLRTGQLRFARAAKRLFPSARAAVTVRLGNECITASWNPRSDETRERSGVLRLRSELLTRHCAAGRPVRVSLLEDQTYRVHDLGGNG
;
A
#
# COMPACT_ATOMS: atom_id res chain seq x y z
N MET A 1 -18.76 -8.41 -11.12
CA MET A 1 -18.47 -6.96 -11.09
C MET A 1 -17.53 -6.65 -9.93
N ALA A 2 -16.70 -5.61 -10.04
CA ALA A 2 -15.91 -5.11 -8.91
C ALA A 2 -16.86 -4.32 -7.98
N VAL A 3 -17.13 -4.86 -6.79
CA VAL A 3 -18.03 -4.22 -5.82
C VAL A 3 -17.25 -3.74 -4.59
N PRO A 4 -17.38 -2.45 -4.21
CA PRO A 4 -16.83 -1.93 -2.97
C PRO A 4 -17.46 -2.62 -1.75
N GLY A 5 -16.73 -2.64 -0.64
CA GLY A 5 -17.21 -3.31 0.55
C GLY A 5 -16.17 -3.41 1.65
N LEU A 6 -16.46 -4.28 2.62
CA LEU A 6 -15.62 -4.54 3.78
C LEU A 6 -15.33 -6.02 3.89
N TYR A 7 -14.30 -6.31 4.66
CA TYR A 7 -13.97 -7.66 5.08
C TYR A 7 -13.43 -7.65 6.50
N ILE A 8 -13.68 -8.75 7.21
CA ILE A 8 -13.18 -9.03 8.54
C ILE A 8 -12.34 -10.30 8.44
N VAL A 9 -11.13 -10.29 8.99
CA VAL A 9 -10.40 -11.53 9.29
C VAL A 9 -10.73 -11.91 10.73
N ALA A 10 -11.23 -13.13 10.93
CA ALA A 10 -11.69 -13.62 12.21
C ALA A 10 -11.19 -15.04 12.49
N THR A 11 -11.29 -15.44 13.75
CA THR A 11 -11.02 -16.82 14.22
C THR A 11 -12.22 -17.73 14.10
N THR A 12 -13.40 -17.17 13.78
CA THR A 12 -14.65 -17.92 13.77
C THR A 12 -15.15 -18.21 12.38
N ALA A 13 -15.70 -19.41 12.31
CA ALA A 13 -16.27 -19.99 11.13
C ALA A 13 -17.51 -19.26 10.63
N ASP A 14 -18.46 -19.22 11.54
CA ASP A 14 -19.76 -18.62 11.36
C ASP A 14 -19.72 -17.26 12.05
N ALA A 15 -20.07 -16.22 11.30
CA ALA A 15 -20.17 -14.85 11.83
C ALA A 15 -21.27 -14.71 12.90
N ARG A 16 -22.15 -15.71 13.05
CA ARG A 16 -23.23 -15.76 14.05
C ARG A 16 -22.94 -16.67 15.23
N ALA A 17 -21.86 -17.45 15.19
CA ALA A 17 -21.53 -18.35 16.29
C ALA A 17 -21.15 -17.56 17.54
N GLU A 18 -21.66 -17.99 18.69
CA GLU A 18 -21.15 -17.55 19.98
C GLU A 18 -19.71 -18.05 20.12
N HIS A 19 -18.78 -17.14 20.42
CA HIS A 19 -17.38 -17.51 20.56
C HIS A 19 -17.10 -17.96 21.99
N THR A 20 -16.89 -19.27 22.16
CA THR A 20 -16.58 -19.89 23.45
C THR A 20 -15.10 -20.21 23.62
N GLU A 21 -14.28 -20.04 22.58
CA GLU A 21 -12.85 -20.34 22.61
C GLU A 21 -12.05 -19.14 23.10
N THR A 22 -11.34 -19.33 24.22
CA THR A 22 -10.42 -18.34 24.78
C THR A 22 -9.04 -18.36 24.12
N SER A 23 -8.71 -19.48 23.47
CA SER A 23 -7.44 -19.70 22.79
C SER A 23 -7.48 -19.08 21.41
N GLY A 24 -6.92 -17.90 21.26
CA GLY A 24 -6.81 -17.28 19.93
C GLY A 24 -5.79 -18.01 19.02
N PRO A 25 -5.65 -17.59 17.76
CA PRO A 25 -4.81 -18.24 16.76
C PRO A 25 -3.36 -18.33 17.22
N THR A 26 -2.69 -19.39 16.78
CA THR A 26 -1.28 -19.65 17.04
C THR A 26 -0.40 -18.63 16.32
N ILE A 27 0.68 -18.20 16.97
CA ILE A 27 1.70 -17.37 16.33
C ILE A 27 2.54 -18.26 15.39
N ASN A 28 2.71 -17.82 14.14
CA ASN A 28 3.55 -18.48 13.16
C ASN A 28 5.01 -18.03 13.32
N SER A 29 5.81 -18.85 14.02
CA SER A 29 7.23 -18.58 14.29
C SER A 29 8.08 -18.50 13.02
N THR A 30 7.77 -19.30 12.00
CA THR A 30 8.45 -19.26 10.69
C THR A 30 8.24 -17.92 9.99
N ALA A 31 7.00 -17.41 9.99
CA ALA A 31 6.69 -16.12 9.39
C ALA A 31 7.36 -14.94 10.12
N ILE A 32 7.50 -15.04 11.44
CA ILE A 32 8.28 -14.07 12.23
C ILE A 32 9.76 -14.13 11.87
N ALA A 33 10.34 -15.32 11.76
CA ALA A 33 11.73 -15.48 11.37
C ALA A 33 12.00 -14.89 9.97
N GLU A 34 11.11 -15.15 9.00
CA GLU A 34 11.17 -14.56 7.66
C GLU A 34 11.10 -13.02 7.71
N LEU A 35 10.19 -12.46 8.51
CA LEU A 35 10.06 -11.01 8.68
C LEU A 35 11.37 -10.40 9.20
N LEU A 36 11.96 -10.98 10.25
CA LEU A 36 13.18 -10.48 10.87
C LEU A 36 14.42 -10.68 10.00
N GLN A 37 14.46 -11.75 9.21
CA GLN A 37 15.50 -11.95 8.20
C GLN A 37 15.43 -10.87 7.12
N ARG A 38 14.22 -10.51 6.67
CA ARG A 38 14.02 -9.44 5.68
C ARG A 38 14.26 -8.04 6.28
N HIS A 39 13.94 -7.86 7.55
CA HIS A 39 14.02 -6.59 8.27
C HIS A 39 14.90 -6.70 9.53
N PRO A 40 16.24 -6.83 9.39
CA PRO A 40 17.14 -7.00 10.53
C PRO A 40 17.19 -5.77 11.44
N SER A 41 16.70 -4.62 10.99
CA SER A 41 16.55 -3.40 11.81
C SER A 41 15.20 -3.31 12.52
N ALA A 42 14.34 -4.33 12.42
CA ALA A 42 13.06 -4.37 13.12
C ALA A 42 13.28 -4.16 14.62
N ALA A 43 12.42 -3.36 15.24
CA ALA A 43 12.57 -2.98 16.64
C ALA A 43 11.22 -2.92 17.36
N ILE A 44 11.26 -3.17 18.67
CA ILE A 44 10.14 -3.10 19.60
C ILE A 44 10.55 -2.14 20.71
N ASP A 45 9.81 -1.05 20.88
CA ASP A 45 10.12 -0.01 21.88
C ASP A 45 11.57 0.47 21.80
N ALA A 46 12.04 0.69 20.57
CA ALA A 46 13.40 1.10 20.22
C ALA A 46 14.52 0.10 20.57
N ARG A 47 14.19 -1.15 20.93
CA ARG A 47 15.16 -2.25 21.06
C ARG A 47 15.08 -3.18 19.85
N PRO A 48 16.21 -3.78 19.40
CA PRO A 48 16.18 -4.78 18.35
C PRO A 48 15.18 -5.89 18.66
N ALA A 49 14.41 -6.31 17.65
CA ALA A 49 13.46 -7.39 17.78
C ALA A 49 14.16 -8.75 17.53
N ASP A 50 13.81 -9.72 18.34
CA ASP A 50 14.09 -11.14 18.13
C ASP A 50 12.77 -11.92 17.96
N PRO A 51 12.80 -13.20 17.55
CA PRO A 51 11.57 -13.96 17.32
C PRO A 51 10.64 -14.03 18.54
N SER A 52 11.19 -14.20 19.74
CA SER A 52 10.43 -14.34 20.98
C SER A 52 9.76 -13.03 21.38
N SER A 53 10.49 -11.92 21.35
CA SER A 53 9.97 -10.59 21.66
C SER A 53 8.94 -10.11 20.63
N MET A 54 9.11 -10.46 19.33
CA MET A 54 8.11 -10.19 18.30
C MET A 54 6.81 -10.98 18.54
N ALA A 55 6.92 -12.28 18.83
CA ALA A 55 5.76 -13.11 19.14
C ALA A 55 4.99 -12.57 20.36
N GLN A 56 5.70 -12.30 21.45
CA GLN A 56 5.11 -11.73 22.67
C GLN A 56 4.43 -10.39 22.39
N ARG A 57 5.04 -9.52 21.58
CA ARG A 57 4.43 -8.23 21.24
C ARG A 57 3.17 -8.39 20.39
N LEU A 58 3.14 -9.33 19.46
CA LEU A 58 1.94 -9.61 18.67
C LEU A 58 0.80 -10.14 19.57
N GLU A 59 1.10 -11.01 20.53
CA GLU A 59 0.10 -11.48 21.51
C GLU A 59 -0.48 -10.32 22.32
N GLN A 60 0.35 -9.39 22.82
CA GLN A 60 -0.07 -8.20 23.57
C GLN A 60 -0.95 -7.22 22.76
N MET A 61 -0.93 -7.31 21.43
CA MET A 61 -1.76 -6.46 20.56
C MET A 61 -3.18 -7.03 20.35
N ARG A 62 -3.42 -8.30 20.71
CA ARG A 62 -4.68 -9.00 20.49
C ARG A 62 -5.55 -8.92 21.75
N PRO A 63 -6.80 -8.45 21.66
CA PRO A 63 -7.71 -8.53 22.80
C PRO A 63 -8.09 -9.99 23.06
N ALA A 64 -8.07 -10.40 24.33
CA ALA A 64 -8.45 -11.76 24.71
C ALA A 64 -9.93 -12.03 24.40
N GLY A 65 -10.23 -13.24 23.90
CA GLY A 65 -11.61 -13.67 23.61
C GLY A 65 -12.29 -12.96 22.42
N GLU A 66 -11.57 -12.10 21.70
CA GLU A 66 -12.14 -11.33 20.59
C GLU A 66 -11.86 -12.01 19.24
N PRO A 67 -12.89 -12.49 18.53
CA PRO A 67 -12.71 -13.21 17.29
C PRO A 67 -12.31 -12.30 16.12
N ALA A 68 -12.70 -11.01 16.11
CA ALA A 68 -12.38 -10.11 15.00
C ALA A 68 -10.94 -9.58 15.11
N LEU A 69 -10.06 -10.04 14.23
CA LEU A 69 -8.63 -9.70 14.27
C LEU A 69 -8.28 -8.51 13.38
N TYR A 70 -9.02 -8.31 12.29
CA TYR A 70 -8.76 -7.24 11.34
C TYR A 70 -10.02 -6.82 10.61
N ILE A 71 -10.29 -5.52 10.56
CA ILE A 71 -11.36 -4.92 9.78
C ILE A 71 -10.72 -4.10 8.67
N GLY A 72 -11.07 -4.40 7.42
CA GLY A 72 -10.54 -3.68 6.27
C GLY A 72 -11.62 -3.33 5.26
N ARG A 73 -11.42 -2.19 4.58
CA ARG A 73 -12.24 -1.79 3.43
C ARG A 73 -11.58 -2.06 2.07
N ALA A 74 -12.42 -2.12 1.05
CA ALA A 74 -12.04 -2.04 -0.34
C ALA A 74 -12.95 -1.04 -1.10
N ASN A 75 -12.35 -0.01 -1.69
CA ASN A 75 -13.10 1.04 -2.43
C ASN A 75 -13.54 0.60 -3.84
N SER A 76 -13.17 -0.59 -4.30
CA SER A 76 -13.45 -1.05 -5.67
C SER A 76 -13.83 -2.52 -5.72
N SER A 77 -13.03 -3.40 -5.14
CA SER A 77 -13.33 -4.83 -5.10
C SER A 77 -12.73 -5.45 -3.85
N VAL A 78 -13.59 -6.03 -3.01
CA VAL A 78 -13.18 -6.78 -1.83
C VAL A 78 -12.33 -7.99 -2.23
N LEU A 79 -12.77 -8.78 -3.22
CA LEU A 79 -12.02 -9.93 -3.73
C LEU A 79 -10.61 -9.55 -4.23
N ARG A 80 -10.48 -8.43 -4.97
CA ARG A 80 -9.16 -7.94 -5.38
C ARG A 80 -8.32 -7.52 -4.18
N ARG A 81 -8.92 -6.90 -3.16
CA ARG A 81 -8.21 -6.49 -1.95
C ARG A 81 -7.72 -7.68 -1.14
N MET A 82 -8.51 -8.75 -1.06
CA MET A 82 -8.13 -10.02 -0.46
C MET A 82 -6.99 -10.69 -1.25
N ALA A 83 -7.12 -10.78 -2.58
CA ALA A 83 -6.04 -11.34 -3.41
C ALA A 83 -4.72 -10.56 -3.25
N GLN A 84 -4.78 -9.23 -3.11
CA GLN A 84 -3.60 -8.42 -2.79
C GLN A 84 -3.03 -8.74 -1.41
N PHE A 85 -3.87 -9.03 -0.41
CA PHE A 85 -3.42 -9.40 0.92
C PHE A 85 -2.59 -10.69 0.85
N TYR A 86 -3.12 -11.76 0.25
CA TYR A 86 -2.42 -13.03 0.07
C TYR A 86 -1.14 -12.89 -0.77
N SER A 87 -1.17 -12.09 -1.84
CA SER A 87 -0.02 -11.95 -2.74
C SER A 87 1.05 -10.97 -2.26
N THR A 88 0.80 -10.18 -1.21
CA THR A 88 1.83 -9.25 -0.71
C THR A 88 2.87 -10.05 0.08
N GLU A 89 4.15 -9.85 -0.14
CA GLU A 89 5.18 -10.52 0.65
C GLU A 89 5.16 -10.06 2.12
N ILE A 90 5.69 -10.88 3.03
CA ILE A 90 5.92 -10.47 4.41
C ILE A 90 6.87 -9.27 4.44
N GLY A 91 6.54 -8.26 5.24
CA GLY A 91 7.31 -7.00 5.30
C GLY A 91 7.16 -6.08 4.08
N ALA A 92 6.48 -6.48 3.01
CA ALA A 92 6.27 -5.60 1.87
C ALA A 92 5.23 -4.50 2.19
N ARG A 93 5.52 -3.26 1.78
CA ARG A 93 4.62 -2.11 2.01
C ARG A 93 3.42 -2.09 1.05
N GLN A 94 3.53 -2.77 -0.09
CA GLN A 94 2.57 -2.74 -1.21
C GLN A 94 2.51 -4.13 -1.85
N PRO A 95 1.41 -4.49 -2.54
CA PRO A 95 0.19 -3.70 -2.79
C PRO A 95 -0.74 -3.54 -1.57
N HIS A 96 -0.53 -4.33 -0.50
CA HIS A 96 -1.34 -4.25 0.70
C HIS A 96 -0.48 -4.40 1.96
N GLY A 97 0.08 -3.29 2.43
CA GLY A 97 0.85 -3.27 3.68
C GLY A 97 -0.01 -3.16 4.95
N GLY A 98 -1.34 -3.06 4.84
CA GLY A 98 -2.23 -3.04 6.00
C GLY A 98 -2.51 -4.47 6.48
N GLY A 99 -2.85 -4.65 7.76
CA GLY A 99 -3.20 -5.98 8.28
C GLY A 99 -2.05 -6.99 8.30
N TRP A 100 -0.80 -6.60 8.05
CA TRP A 100 0.35 -7.51 8.05
C TRP A 100 0.51 -8.40 9.30
N PRO A 101 0.09 -7.99 10.54
CA PRO A 101 0.16 -8.89 11.69
C PRO A 101 -0.63 -10.19 11.49
N ILE A 102 -1.68 -10.20 10.66
CA ILE A 102 -2.43 -11.41 10.31
C ILE A 102 -1.52 -12.48 9.69
N LYS A 103 -0.47 -12.09 8.96
CA LYS A 103 0.48 -13.05 8.35
C LYS A 103 1.38 -13.73 9.36
N MET A 104 1.41 -13.23 10.59
CA MET A 104 2.19 -13.79 11.68
C MET A 104 1.38 -14.83 12.47
N LEU A 105 0.20 -15.21 11.98
CA LEU A 105 -0.70 -16.19 12.59
C LEU A 105 -0.75 -17.47 11.75
N GLY A 106 -1.12 -18.60 12.37
CA GLY A 106 -1.48 -19.83 11.66
C GLY A 106 -2.74 -19.62 10.81
N GLU A 107 -2.68 -19.98 9.53
CA GLU A 107 -3.76 -19.72 8.56
C GLU A 107 -4.95 -20.68 8.65
N ASP A 108 -4.73 -21.86 9.22
CA ASP A 108 -5.71 -22.93 9.43
C ASP A 108 -6.86 -22.55 10.37
N THR A 109 -6.66 -21.50 11.15
CA THR A 109 -7.63 -20.99 12.13
C THR A 109 -8.26 -19.66 11.71
N LEU A 110 -8.02 -19.19 10.48
CA LEU A 110 -8.43 -17.86 10.03
C LEU A 110 -9.46 -17.89 8.91
N TRP A 111 -10.50 -17.09 9.10
CA TRP A 111 -11.63 -16.98 8.20
C TRP A 111 -11.80 -15.55 7.75
N VAL A 112 -12.22 -15.36 6.50
CA VAL A 112 -12.50 -14.02 5.95
C VAL A 112 -13.97 -13.88 5.66
N HIS A 113 -14.62 -13.02 6.45
CA HIS A 113 -16.00 -12.59 6.25
C HIS A 113 -16.01 -11.34 5.39
N TYR A 114 -16.86 -11.25 4.39
CA TYR A 114 -16.91 -10.05 3.55
C TYR A 114 -18.31 -9.74 3.05
N GLY A 115 -18.53 -8.45 2.78
CA GLY A 115 -19.81 -7.94 2.32
C GLY A 115 -19.63 -6.67 1.48
N THR A 116 -20.60 -6.42 0.62
CA THR A 116 -20.65 -5.21 -0.20
C THR A 116 -21.19 -4.04 0.61
N ALA A 117 -20.70 -2.83 0.35
CA ALA A 117 -21.22 -1.62 0.97
C ALA A 117 -21.23 -0.46 -0.03
N SER A 118 -22.32 0.31 -0.03
CA SER A 118 -22.45 1.53 -0.83
C SER A 118 -21.50 2.63 -0.35
N ASP A 119 -21.28 2.71 0.96
CA ASP A 119 -20.28 3.57 1.60
C ASP A 119 -19.33 2.76 2.51
N PRO A 120 -18.30 2.10 1.93
CA PRO A 120 -17.33 1.32 2.70
C PRO A 120 -16.52 2.16 3.68
N LYS A 121 -16.43 3.48 3.50
CA LYS A 121 -15.65 4.34 4.41
C LYS A 121 -16.38 4.51 5.72
N THR A 122 -17.64 4.96 5.65
CA THR A 122 -18.48 5.14 6.83
C THR A 122 -18.74 3.82 7.53
N ALA A 123 -18.93 2.73 6.78
CA ALA A 123 -19.08 1.40 7.35
C ALA A 123 -17.82 0.93 8.10
N GLU A 124 -16.61 1.18 7.57
CA GLU A 124 -15.35 0.81 8.24
C GLU A 124 -15.21 1.54 9.58
N VAL A 125 -15.52 2.84 9.60
CA VAL A 125 -15.53 3.64 10.83
C VAL A 125 -16.49 3.03 11.86
N LYS A 126 -17.75 2.79 11.47
CA LYS A 126 -18.78 2.23 12.36
C LYS A 126 -18.40 0.87 12.92
N MET A 127 -17.80 -0.01 12.10
CA MET A 127 -17.38 -1.34 12.55
C MET A 127 -16.21 -1.28 13.53
N VAL A 128 -15.23 -0.40 13.30
CA VAL A 128 -14.11 -0.20 14.23
C VAL A 128 -14.57 0.47 15.53
N GLU A 129 -15.52 1.40 15.47
CA GLU A 129 -16.13 2.01 16.65
C GLU A 129 -16.92 0.97 17.46
N HIS A 130 -17.77 0.19 16.80
CA HIS A 130 -18.51 -0.90 17.45
C HIS A 130 -17.58 -1.91 18.11
N PHE A 131 -16.48 -2.30 17.46
CA PHE A 131 -15.47 -3.16 18.05
C PHE A 131 -14.92 -2.60 19.36
N ILE A 132 -14.53 -1.31 19.36
CA ILE A 132 -14.00 -0.64 20.55
C ILE A 132 -15.06 -0.63 21.66
N ASP A 133 -16.28 -0.23 21.34
CA ASP A 133 -17.34 -0.02 22.33
C ASP A 133 -17.87 -1.35 22.91
N SER A 134 -17.80 -2.44 22.14
CA SER A 134 -18.20 -3.78 22.57
C SER A 134 -17.13 -4.54 23.35
N LEU A 135 -15.88 -4.02 23.41
CA LEU A 135 -14.78 -4.74 24.05
C LEU A 135 -14.95 -4.76 25.58
N PRO A 136 -14.91 -5.94 26.23
CA PRO A 136 -14.94 -6.06 27.68
C PRO A 136 -13.86 -5.24 28.38
N ALA A 137 -14.16 -4.69 29.56
CA ALA A 137 -13.28 -3.77 30.27
C ALA A 137 -11.94 -4.42 30.68
N ASP A 138 -11.99 -5.69 31.08
CA ASP A 138 -10.82 -6.50 31.41
C ASP A 138 -9.94 -6.74 30.17
N ALA A 139 -10.54 -7.19 29.06
CA ALA A 139 -9.84 -7.38 27.78
C ALA A 139 -9.20 -6.06 27.28
N ARG A 140 -9.90 -4.94 27.43
CA ARG A 140 -9.38 -3.60 27.11
C ARG A 140 -8.17 -3.24 27.97
N SER A 141 -8.26 -3.45 29.28
CA SER A 141 -7.21 -3.06 30.22
C SER A 141 -5.91 -3.85 30.02
N ALA A 142 -6.02 -5.08 29.53
CA ALA A 142 -4.90 -5.97 29.25
C ALA A 142 -4.16 -5.66 27.94
N LEU A 143 -4.73 -4.82 27.06
CA LEU A 143 -4.10 -4.46 25.79
C LEU A 143 -2.89 -3.56 25.99
N ILE A 144 -1.95 -3.63 25.05
CA ILE A 144 -0.80 -2.72 25.01
C ILE A 144 -1.17 -1.23 24.93
N ASP A 145 -2.33 -0.92 24.37
CA ASP A 145 -2.84 0.44 24.27
C ASP A 145 -4.34 0.49 24.65
N PRO A 146 -4.66 0.53 25.96
CA PRO A 146 -6.05 0.56 26.42
C PRO A 146 -6.82 1.81 25.96
N ALA A 147 -6.10 2.89 25.61
CA ALA A 147 -6.69 4.12 25.11
C ALA A 147 -7.14 4.02 23.64
N LEU A 148 -6.56 3.08 22.87
CA LEU A 148 -6.90 2.84 21.48
C LEU A 148 -6.97 1.32 21.18
N PRO A 149 -8.00 0.62 21.69
CA PRO A 149 -8.11 -0.83 21.63
C PRO A 149 -8.65 -1.30 20.28
N LEU A 150 -7.86 -1.09 19.21
CA LEU A 150 -8.22 -1.52 17.86
C LEU A 150 -8.11 -3.06 17.72
N PRO A 151 -8.77 -3.66 16.71
CA PRO A 151 -8.52 -5.05 16.35
C PRO A 151 -7.02 -5.33 16.18
N PHE A 152 -6.62 -6.57 16.42
CA PHE A 152 -5.21 -7.01 16.43
C PHE A 152 -4.36 -6.37 15.33
N ALA A 153 -4.81 -6.47 14.06
CA ALA A 153 -4.06 -6.03 12.90
C ALA A 153 -4.42 -4.61 12.39
N ASN A 154 -5.44 -3.97 12.98
CA ASN A 154 -5.71 -2.55 12.77
C ASN A 154 -4.71 -1.74 13.62
N LEU A 155 -3.67 -1.21 12.98
CA LEU A 155 -2.64 -0.42 13.65
C LEU A 155 -2.98 1.08 13.71
N GLU A 156 -3.99 1.49 12.96
CA GLU A 156 -4.41 2.88 12.84
C GLU A 156 -5.94 2.94 12.80
N PHE A 157 -6.52 3.91 13.50
CA PHE A 157 -7.94 4.19 13.43
C PHE A 157 -8.29 4.87 12.10
N PRO A 158 -9.45 4.58 11.47
CA PRO A 158 -9.76 5.09 10.13
C PRO A 158 -9.59 6.61 9.98
N LYS A 159 -8.84 7.01 8.94
CA LYS A 159 -8.58 8.43 8.60
C LYS A 159 -9.80 9.19 8.07
N ASP A 160 -10.87 8.49 7.73
CA ASP A 160 -12.11 9.11 7.24
C ASP A 160 -13.11 9.34 8.40
N ALA A 161 -12.76 8.96 9.64
CA ALA A 161 -13.66 9.12 10.78
C ALA A 161 -13.85 10.60 11.17
N PRO A 162 -15.07 11.00 11.59
CA PRO A 162 -15.35 12.34 12.11
C PRO A 162 -14.99 12.52 13.59
N SER A 163 -14.33 11.54 14.22
CA SER A 163 -14.01 11.54 15.66
C SER A 163 -12.58 12.02 15.96
N ALA A 164 -12.33 12.39 17.22
CA ALA A 164 -11.00 12.79 17.70
C ALA A 164 -9.94 11.67 17.56
N ARG A 165 -10.37 10.42 17.35
CA ARG A 165 -9.50 9.25 17.12
C ARG A 165 -8.98 9.15 15.69
N ARG A 166 -9.47 9.97 14.77
CA ARG A 166 -9.11 9.96 13.34
C ARG A 166 -7.59 9.87 13.12
N GLY A 167 -7.14 8.78 12.51
CA GLY A 167 -5.74 8.57 12.14
C GLY A 167 -4.79 8.36 13.32
N GLN A 168 -5.30 8.20 14.56
CA GLN A 168 -4.46 7.80 15.67
C GLN A 168 -3.90 6.40 15.44
N VAL A 169 -2.64 6.21 15.81
CA VAL A 169 -1.90 4.95 15.64
C VAL A 169 -1.83 4.25 16.99
N LYS A 170 -2.19 2.96 17.03
CA LYS A 170 -2.04 2.10 18.22
C LYS A 170 -0.60 2.15 18.68
N LYS A 171 -0.34 2.36 19.98
CA LYS A 171 0.99 2.40 20.58
C LYS A 171 1.64 1.00 20.67
N HIS A 172 1.75 0.31 19.54
CA HIS A 172 2.24 -1.06 19.44
C HIS A 172 3.77 -1.19 19.58
N GLY A 173 4.53 -0.09 19.52
CA GLY A 173 5.99 -0.11 19.72
C GLY A 173 6.83 -0.68 18.56
N LEU A 174 6.22 -1.45 17.65
CA LEU A 174 6.87 -1.98 16.44
C LEU A 174 7.39 -0.89 15.50
N ARG A 175 8.64 -1.04 15.03
CA ARG A 175 9.30 -0.15 14.06
C ARG A 175 10.09 -0.95 13.02
N TYR A 176 10.24 -0.38 11.83
CA TYR A 176 11.05 -0.94 10.73
C TYR A 176 10.69 -2.36 10.28
N VAL A 177 9.47 -2.81 10.58
CA VAL A 177 8.92 -4.13 10.19
C VAL A 177 8.41 -4.19 8.74
N LYS A 178 8.71 -3.17 7.94
CA LYS A 178 8.31 -3.10 6.53
C LYS A 178 9.36 -2.38 5.73
N ASP A 179 9.40 -2.68 4.43
CA ASP A 179 10.24 -2.00 3.47
C ASP A 179 10.08 -0.47 3.61
N GLY A 180 11.16 0.19 4.04
CA GLY A 180 11.25 1.64 4.10
C GLY A 180 11.46 2.26 2.72
N LYS A 181 11.38 3.59 2.63
CA LYS A 181 12.30 4.30 1.73
C LYS A 181 13.68 3.97 2.29
N THR A 182 14.55 3.36 1.50
CA THR A 182 15.94 3.05 1.86
C THR A 182 16.53 4.25 2.57
N VAL A 183 16.68 4.19 3.90
CA VAL A 183 17.58 5.10 4.59
C VAL A 183 18.92 4.47 4.33
N ALA A 184 19.60 4.93 3.27
CA ALA A 184 20.96 4.53 3.00
C ALA A 184 21.75 4.76 4.28
N ALA A 185 22.24 3.68 4.88
CA ALA A 185 23.23 3.78 5.92
C ALA A 185 24.39 4.58 5.34
N SER A 186 24.64 5.75 5.94
CA SER A 186 25.81 6.57 5.66
C SER A 186 27.05 5.85 6.16
N SER A 187 27.52 4.86 5.39
CA SER A 187 28.86 4.32 5.53
C SER A 187 29.80 5.20 4.71
N ARG A 188 30.36 6.22 5.37
CA ARG A 188 31.61 6.84 4.92
C ARG A 188 32.70 5.77 5.06
N ASN A 189 33.17 5.21 3.95
CA ASN A 189 34.61 5.10 3.64
C ASN A 189 34.90 4.35 2.34
N ALA A 190 35.86 4.92 1.61
CA ALA A 190 36.78 4.34 0.63
C ALA A 190 36.23 3.88 -0.74
N VAL A 191 36.62 4.66 -1.75
CA VAL A 191 36.70 4.30 -3.18
C VAL A 191 38.00 3.50 -3.41
N PRO A 192 38.04 2.61 -4.42
CA PRO A 192 38.96 2.91 -5.53
C PRO A 192 38.32 2.75 -6.93
N HIS A 193 38.71 3.70 -7.79
CA HIS A 193 38.68 3.80 -9.26
C HIS A 193 38.92 2.46 -10.02
N LEU A 194 38.46 2.12 -11.25
CA LEU A 194 38.07 2.75 -12.55
C LEU A 194 37.45 1.60 -13.45
N PRO A 195 37.05 1.74 -14.75
CA PRO A 195 37.17 2.86 -15.70
C PRO A 195 35.86 3.30 -16.40
N ALA A 196 36.00 4.37 -17.18
CA ALA A 196 34.97 4.98 -18.03
C ALA A 196 34.66 4.20 -19.32
N VAL A 197 33.60 4.67 -19.98
CA VAL A 197 33.21 4.52 -21.41
C VAL A 197 32.21 3.40 -21.73
N ARG A 198 30.97 3.77 -22.08
CA ARG A 198 30.44 3.74 -23.46
C ARG A 198 29.07 4.40 -23.58
N VAL A 199 29.00 5.32 -24.54
CA VAL A 199 27.79 5.89 -25.13
C VAL A 199 27.29 4.91 -26.21
N ASP A 200 25.95 4.90 -26.38
CA ASP A 200 25.10 4.36 -27.46
C ASP A 200 24.74 2.87 -27.55
N SER A 201 23.42 2.60 -27.52
CA SER A 201 22.63 2.19 -28.72
C SER A 201 21.15 1.88 -28.35
N PRO A 202 20.21 1.93 -29.32
CA PRO A 202 18.79 2.23 -29.08
C PRO A 202 18.03 1.05 -28.49
N THR A 203 17.19 1.32 -27.49
CA THR A 203 16.29 0.31 -26.92
C THR A 203 15.08 0.11 -27.84
N PRO A 204 14.75 -1.11 -28.27
CA PRO A 204 13.58 -1.38 -29.10
C PRO A 204 12.29 -1.15 -28.31
N GLY A 205 11.29 -0.55 -28.97
CA GLY A 205 9.93 -0.38 -28.42
C GLY A 205 9.37 1.05 -28.41
N ARG A 206 9.95 2.00 -29.16
CA ARG A 206 9.41 3.37 -29.29
C ARG A 206 8.83 3.58 -30.68
N GLU A 207 7.51 3.47 -30.82
CA GLU A 207 6.84 3.88 -32.05
C GLU A 207 6.52 5.38 -31.99
N PRO A 208 6.85 6.18 -33.02
CA PRO A 208 6.36 7.55 -33.15
C PRO A 208 4.82 7.54 -33.14
N GLY A 209 4.21 8.37 -32.29
CA GLY A 209 2.76 8.41 -32.19
C GLY A 209 2.23 9.16 -30.99
N SER A 210 0.90 9.17 -30.86
CA SER A 210 0.20 9.72 -29.70
C SER A 210 -0.64 8.65 -29.03
N VAL A 211 -0.66 8.67 -27.70
CA VAL A 211 -1.48 7.79 -26.87
C VAL A 211 -2.25 8.61 -25.85
N SER A 212 -3.41 8.12 -25.41
CA SER A 212 -4.15 8.73 -24.31
C SER A 212 -3.81 8.05 -22.98
N THR A 213 -3.79 8.83 -21.91
CA THR A 213 -3.80 8.28 -20.55
C THR A 213 -5.15 7.63 -20.25
N GLN A 214 -5.26 7.02 -19.08
CA GLN A 214 -6.56 6.84 -18.42
C GLN A 214 -7.09 8.20 -17.93
N ASN A 215 -8.36 8.25 -17.49
CA ASN A 215 -8.93 9.45 -16.87
C ASN A 215 -8.02 9.93 -15.73
N VAL A 216 -7.62 11.20 -15.79
CA VAL A 216 -6.81 11.83 -14.74
C VAL A 216 -7.71 12.07 -13.53
N THR A 217 -7.35 11.53 -12.36
CA THR A 217 -8.10 11.78 -11.13
C THR A 217 -7.47 12.90 -10.30
N ALA A 218 -8.23 13.48 -9.37
CA ALA A 218 -7.68 14.44 -8.41
C ALA A 218 -6.54 13.84 -7.55
N VAL A 219 -6.55 12.51 -7.33
CA VAL A 219 -5.45 11.81 -6.65
C VAL A 219 -4.20 11.77 -7.53
N ASP A 220 -4.36 11.51 -8.83
CA ASP A 220 -3.26 11.46 -9.78
C ASP A 220 -2.57 12.83 -9.89
N LEU A 221 -3.34 13.93 -9.94
CA LEU A 221 -2.81 15.30 -9.89
C LEU A 221 -2.00 15.58 -8.61
N ARG A 222 -2.61 15.31 -7.44
CA ARG A 222 -1.94 15.52 -6.13
C ARG A 222 -0.69 14.67 -5.95
N THR A 223 -0.61 13.51 -6.58
CA THR A 223 0.55 12.60 -6.48
C THR A 223 1.50 12.71 -7.67
N GLY A 224 1.24 13.61 -8.62
CA GLY A 224 2.06 13.82 -9.80
C GLY A 224 2.13 12.59 -10.70
N GLN A 225 1.00 11.95 -11.02
CA GLN A 225 0.98 10.69 -11.79
C GLN A 225 0.09 10.79 -13.02
N LEU A 226 0.52 10.16 -14.11
CA LEU A 226 -0.32 9.84 -15.27
C LEU A 226 -0.28 8.33 -15.50
N ARG A 227 -1.45 7.73 -15.75
CA ARG A 227 -1.61 6.28 -15.91
C ARG A 227 -1.90 5.95 -17.36
N PHE A 228 -1.27 4.90 -17.86
CA PHE A 228 -1.36 4.47 -19.26
C PHE A 228 -1.91 3.05 -19.33
N ALA A 229 -2.93 2.85 -20.17
CA ALA A 229 -3.43 1.52 -20.47
C ALA A 229 -2.36 0.70 -21.20
N ARG A 230 -2.54 -0.63 -21.25
CA ARG A 230 -1.62 -1.58 -21.89
C ARG A 230 -1.19 -1.13 -23.29
N ALA A 231 -2.16 -0.83 -24.14
CA ALA A 231 -1.92 -0.41 -25.53
C ALA A 231 -1.09 0.88 -25.65
N ALA A 232 -1.12 1.75 -24.64
CA ALA A 232 -0.41 3.03 -24.63
C ALA A 232 1.06 2.91 -24.19
N LYS A 233 1.49 1.75 -23.66
CA LYS A 233 2.88 1.53 -23.23
C LYS A 233 3.88 1.43 -24.38
N ARG A 234 3.41 1.12 -25.60
CA ARG A 234 4.26 1.06 -26.80
C ARG A 234 4.98 2.38 -27.15
N LEU A 235 4.56 3.48 -26.52
CA LEU A 235 5.22 4.78 -26.67
C LEU A 235 6.44 4.92 -25.73
N PHE A 236 6.53 4.09 -24.69
CA PHE A 236 7.47 4.23 -23.57
C PHE A 236 8.49 3.10 -23.50
N PRO A 237 9.62 3.29 -22.81
CA PRO A 237 10.58 2.21 -22.57
C PRO A 237 9.93 0.98 -21.92
N SER A 238 10.36 -0.22 -22.31
CA SER A 238 9.85 -1.48 -21.74
C SER A 238 10.28 -1.70 -20.29
N ALA A 239 11.30 -1.00 -19.82
CA ALA A 239 11.81 -1.02 -18.45
C ALA A 239 11.57 0.32 -17.72
N ARG A 240 11.83 0.35 -16.40
CA ARG A 240 11.81 1.61 -15.63
C ARG A 240 12.87 2.56 -16.17
N ALA A 241 12.53 3.82 -16.37
CA ALA A 241 13.44 4.80 -16.96
C ALA A 241 13.16 6.22 -16.45
N ALA A 242 14.18 7.07 -16.50
CA ALA A 242 13.98 8.51 -16.51
C ALA A 242 13.71 8.94 -17.95
N VAL A 243 12.69 9.77 -18.17
CA VAL A 243 12.31 10.27 -19.51
C VAL A 243 12.11 11.77 -19.48
N THR A 244 12.42 12.44 -20.59
CA THR A 244 12.22 13.88 -20.73
C THR A 244 10.77 14.14 -21.12
N VAL A 245 10.08 15.00 -20.39
CA VAL A 245 8.66 15.33 -20.62
C VAL A 245 8.50 16.83 -20.74
N ARG A 246 7.78 17.26 -21.78
CA ARG A 246 7.38 18.64 -21.99
C ARG A 246 5.92 18.87 -21.58
N LEU A 247 5.70 19.76 -20.62
CA LEU A 247 4.40 20.26 -20.20
C LEU A 247 4.34 21.76 -20.48
N GLY A 248 3.56 22.18 -21.48
CA GLY A 248 3.59 23.56 -21.98
C GLY A 248 5.00 23.94 -22.46
N ASN A 249 5.57 25.00 -21.87
CA ASN A 249 6.92 25.48 -22.15
C ASN A 249 7.99 24.89 -21.21
N GLU A 250 7.59 24.06 -20.24
CA GLU A 250 8.51 23.47 -19.28
C GLU A 250 8.97 22.09 -19.73
N CYS A 251 10.27 21.84 -19.62
CA CYS A 251 10.89 20.54 -19.89
C CYS A 251 11.43 19.96 -18.58
N ILE A 252 10.97 18.76 -18.22
CA ILE A 252 11.32 18.11 -16.94
C ILE A 252 11.71 16.65 -17.12
N THR A 253 12.56 16.17 -16.22
CA THR A 253 12.83 14.74 -16.09
C THR A 253 11.73 14.07 -15.26
N ALA A 254 11.07 13.08 -15.85
CA ALA A 254 10.00 12.29 -15.25
C ALA A 254 10.45 10.84 -15.02
N SER A 255 9.79 10.14 -14.11
CA SER A 255 10.04 8.70 -13.89
C SER A 255 8.95 7.88 -14.55
N TRP A 256 9.33 7.02 -15.49
CA TRP A 256 8.48 6.02 -16.10
C TRP A 256 8.60 4.68 -15.38
N ASN A 257 7.46 4.06 -15.10
CA ASN A 257 7.38 2.69 -14.61
C ASN A 257 6.37 1.91 -15.47
N PRO A 258 6.82 0.96 -16.32
CA PRO A 258 5.93 0.20 -17.20
C PRO A 258 5.01 -0.74 -16.41
N ARG A 259 5.36 -1.06 -15.15
CA ARG A 259 4.66 -2.03 -14.30
C ARG A 259 4.33 -3.33 -15.04
N SER A 260 5.30 -3.78 -15.81
CA SER A 260 5.31 -5.10 -16.44
C SER A 260 6.05 -6.03 -15.48
N ASP A 261 5.32 -6.89 -14.78
CA ASP A 261 5.87 -8.08 -14.12
C ASP A 261 5.52 -9.30 -14.99
N GLU A 262 6.29 -10.39 -14.88
CA GLU A 262 6.14 -11.60 -15.70
C GLU A 262 4.78 -12.29 -15.53
N THR A 263 3.99 -11.90 -14.52
CA THR A 263 2.73 -12.56 -14.16
C THR A 263 1.48 -11.73 -14.45
N ARG A 264 1.56 -10.38 -14.50
CA ARG A 264 0.41 -9.48 -14.78
C ARG A 264 0.84 -8.12 -15.35
N GLU A 265 0.42 -7.86 -16.59
CA GLU A 265 0.64 -6.55 -17.19
C GLU A 265 -0.31 -5.47 -16.63
N ARG A 266 0.21 -4.57 -15.78
CA ARG A 266 -0.56 -3.47 -15.16
C ARG A 266 -0.45 -2.17 -15.96
N SER A 267 -1.26 -1.16 -15.64
CA SER A 267 -1.13 0.16 -16.25
C SER A 267 0.25 0.77 -15.98
N GLY A 268 0.90 1.29 -17.02
CA GLY A 268 2.15 2.03 -16.89
C GLY A 268 1.90 3.35 -16.17
N VAL A 269 2.91 3.85 -15.46
CA VAL A 269 2.82 5.09 -14.68
C VAL A 269 3.97 6.01 -15.04
N LEU A 270 3.64 7.24 -15.44
CA LEU A 270 4.57 8.34 -15.59
C LEU A 270 4.43 9.26 -14.37
N ARG A 271 5.52 9.48 -13.64
CA ARG A 271 5.56 10.36 -12.48
C ARG A 271 6.24 11.69 -12.82
N LEU A 272 5.54 12.76 -12.52
CA LEU A 272 5.86 14.16 -12.78
C LEU A 272 5.80 14.91 -11.45
N ARG A 273 6.26 16.17 -11.42
CA ARG A 273 6.05 17.04 -10.25
C ARG A 273 4.56 17.38 -10.13
N SER A 274 3.97 17.21 -8.95
CA SER A 274 2.54 17.43 -8.69
C SER A 274 2.08 18.84 -9.02
N GLU A 275 2.93 19.83 -8.73
CA GLU A 275 2.65 21.25 -8.94
C GLU A 275 2.50 21.55 -10.44
N LEU A 276 3.39 20.98 -11.26
CA LEU A 276 3.38 21.15 -12.72
C LEU A 276 2.22 20.38 -13.36
N LEU A 277 1.97 19.16 -12.88
CA LEU A 277 0.85 18.37 -13.40
C LEU A 277 -0.49 19.03 -13.10
N THR A 278 -0.67 19.59 -11.90
CA THR A 278 -1.91 20.30 -11.51
C THR A 278 -2.08 21.61 -12.26
N ARG A 279 -0.99 22.29 -12.63
CA ARG A 279 -1.02 23.52 -13.44
C ARG A 279 -1.46 23.25 -14.88
N HIS A 280 -1.08 22.10 -15.44
CA HIS A 280 -1.29 21.81 -16.86
C HIS A 280 -2.41 20.80 -17.13
N CYS A 281 -2.92 20.06 -16.15
CA CYS A 281 -3.94 19.03 -16.37
C CYS A 281 -5.15 19.20 -15.44
N ALA A 282 -6.33 18.92 -15.98
CA ALA A 282 -7.58 18.89 -15.23
C ALA A 282 -7.98 17.44 -14.90
N ALA A 283 -8.63 17.25 -13.74
CA ALA A 283 -9.22 15.97 -13.41
C ALA A 283 -10.48 15.70 -14.25
N GLY A 284 -10.80 14.42 -14.45
CA GLY A 284 -12.04 13.97 -15.08
C GLY A 284 -11.92 13.54 -16.54
N ARG A 285 -10.80 13.83 -17.21
CA ARG A 285 -10.56 13.42 -18.61
C ARG A 285 -9.18 12.81 -18.83
N PRO A 286 -8.99 11.99 -19.87
CA PRO A 286 -7.66 11.58 -20.34
C PRO A 286 -6.88 12.78 -20.89
N VAL A 287 -5.55 12.73 -20.76
CA VAL A 287 -4.64 13.63 -21.47
C VAL A 287 -3.88 12.87 -22.55
N ARG A 288 -3.59 13.54 -23.66
CA ARG A 288 -2.88 12.92 -24.79
C ARG A 288 -1.37 13.11 -24.59
N VAL A 289 -0.56 12.11 -24.92
CA VAL A 289 0.90 12.17 -24.85
C VAL A 289 1.49 11.71 -26.17
N SER A 290 2.45 12.47 -26.72
CA SER A 290 3.16 12.10 -27.94
C SER A 290 4.66 12.04 -27.71
N LEU A 291 5.34 11.12 -28.39
CA LEU A 291 6.80 11.11 -28.49
C LEU A 291 7.23 12.02 -29.65
N LEU A 292 8.12 12.97 -29.37
CA LEU A 292 8.73 13.86 -30.36
C LEU A 292 10.02 13.24 -30.93
N GLU A 293 10.53 13.79 -32.02
CA GLU A 293 11.75 13.32 -32.71
C GLU A 293 12.99 13.34 -31.81
N ASP A 294 13.07 14.35 -30.93
CA ASP A 294 14.14 14.52 -29.93
C ASP A 294 14.01 13.58 -28.71
N GLN A 295 13.12 12.58 -28.78
CA GLN A 295 12.81 11.65 -27.69
C GLN A 295 12.14 12.30 -26.46
N THR A 296 11.62 13.53 -26.60
CA THR A 296 10.83 14.18 -25.55
C THR A 296 9.36 13.78 -25.63
N TYR A 297 8.75 13.44 -24.49
CA TYR A 297 7.31 13.17 -24.40
C TYR A 297 6.55 14.48 -24.19
N ARG A 298 5.72 14.90 -25.15
CA ARG A 298 4.84 16.07 -25.00
C ARG A 298 3.49 15.64 -24.42
N VAL A 299 3.09 16.23 -23.31
CA VAL A 299 1.73 16.10 -22.76
C VAL A 299 0.85 17.19 -23.36
N HIS A 300 -0.22 16.79 -24.02
CA HIS A 300 -1.22 17.62 -24.68
C HIS A 300 -2.49 17.64 -23.84
N ASP A 301 -2.58 18.65 -22.99
CA ASP A 301 -3.83 19.25 -22.53
C ASP A 301 -3.43 20.59 -21.88
N LEU A 302 -3.97 21.70 -22.38
CA LEU A 302 -3.74 23.06 -21.86
C LEU A 302 -5.09 23.58 -21.37
N GLY A 303 -5.62 22.93 -20.33
CA GLY A 303 -6.82 23.38 -19.64
C GLY A 303 -6.51 24.59 -18.74
N GLY A 304 -6.18 25.73 -19.36
CA GLY A 304 -6.09 27.04 -18.72
C GLY A 304 -6.43 28.12 -19.76
N ASN A 305 -7.40 28.97 -19.46
CA ASN A 305 -7.89 30.08 -20.27
C ASN A 305 -6.78 30.78 -21.09
N GLY A 306 -6.92 30.75 -22.41
CA GLY A 306 -6.74 31.92 -23.26
C GLY A 306 -8.12 32.42 -23.64
#